data_AF-A0A836SS63-F1
#
_entry.id   AF-A0A836SS63-F1
#
_cell.length_a   1.000
_cell.length_b   1.000
_cell.length_c   1.000
_cell.angle_alpha   90.00
_cell.angle_beta   90.00
_cell.angle_gamma   90.00
#
_symmetry.space_group_name_H-M   'P 1'
#
loop_
_entity.id
_entity.type
_entity.pdbx_description
1 polymer ?
#
loop_
_entity_poly.entity_id
_entity_poly.type
_entity_poly.pdbx_seq_one_letter_code
_entity_poly.pdbx_strand_id
1 'polypeptide(L)'
;MATSGGCVMWESFPPARKHGLGLLLFLGLLPLPSAAGLKINEVYFHTEGPQEANQYVELYNEGTNTVYLDGLILTDEAGTGIEGIFRFPGSGTDYPVAPGEFVVIAADAD
;
A
#
# COMPACT_ATOMS: atom_id res chain seq x y z
N MET A 1 -42.28 20.85 -4.37
CA MET A 1 -41.39 20.47 -5.49
C MET A 1 -40.57 19.27 -5.01
N ALA A 2 -40.52 18.22 -5.82
CA ALA A 2 -40.17 16.85 -5.45
C ALA A 2 -38.74 16.65 -4.89
N THR A 3 -38.64 15.71 -3.93
CA THR A 3 -37.67 14.59 -3.75
C THR A 3 -36.20 14.82 -4.18
N SER A 4 -35.16 14.37 -3.46
CA SER A 4 -34.86 13.01 -2.98
C SER A 4 -33.58 13.09 -2.14
N GLY A 5 -33.48 12.45 -0.98
CA GLY A 5 -32.96 11.08 -0.90
C GLY A 5 -32.02 11.02 0.31
N GLY A 6 -32.32 10.13 1.25
CA GLY A 6 -31.62 10.05 2.54
C GLY A 6 -30.21 9.49 2.43
N CYS A 7 -29.30 9.99 3.27
CA CYS A 7 -28.13 9.26 3.70
C CYS A 7 -28.45 8.63 5.05
N VAL A 8 -28.43 7.31 5.07
CA VAL A 8 -28.86 6.47 6.19
C VAL A 8 -27.75 6.46 7.22
N MET A 9 -27.99 7.08 8.38
CA MET A 9 -27.26 6.80 9.62
C MET A 9 -27.74 5.43 10.12
N TRP A 10 -26.91 4.41 10.02
CA TRP A 10 -27.17 3.05 10.53
C TRP A 10 -25.82 2.52 11.09
N GLU A 11 -25.69 1.89 12.25
CA GLU A 11 -26.61 1.56 13.33
C GLU A 11 -25.93 1.76 14.70
N SER A 12 -26.76 2.09 15.68
CA SER A 12 -26.52 2.00 17.11
C SER A 12 -26.29 0.55 17.57
N PHE A 13 -25.16 0.28 18.23
CA PHE A 13 -24.94 -0.95 18.98
C PHE A 13 -25.93 -1.09 20.16
N PRO A 14 -26.44 -2.29 20.48
CA PRO A 14 -27.44 -2.49 21.54
C PRO A 14 -26.86 -2.27 22.95
N PRO A 15 -27.70 -1.92 23.95
CA PRO A 15 -27.25 -1.76 25.33
C PRO A 15 -27.10 -3.14 26.01
N ALA A 16 -25.86 -3.54 26.31
CA ALA A 16 -25.61 -4.72 27.13
C ALA A 16 -25.92 -4.43 28.61
N ARG A 17 -26.86 -5.21 29.15
CA ARG A 17 -27.29 -5.21 30.55
C ARG A 17 -26.11 -5.60 31.47
N LYS A 18 -26.00 -4.86 32.58
CA LYS A 18 -24.98 -4.92 33.65
C LYS A 18 -24.64 -6.36 34.08
N HIS A 19 -23.36 -6.62 34.36
CA HIS A 19 -22.75 -7.10 35.63
C HIS A 19 -21.31 -7.56 35.30
N GLY A 20 -20.29 -6.97 35.96
CA GLY A 20 -18.95 -7.57 36.03
C GLY A 20 -17.83 -6.76 35.39
N LEU A 21 -16.83 -6.45 36.21
CA LEU A 21 -15.59 -5.73 35.93
C LEU A 21 -14.68 -6.53 34.98
N GLY A 22 -14.10 -5.89 33.96
CA GLY A 22 -13.06 -6.49 33.13
C GLY A 22 -12.70 -5.63 31.92
N LEU A 23 -11.74 -4.72 32.09
CA LEU A 23 -11.04 -4.08 30.97
C LEU A 23 -10.20 -5.16 30.27
N LEU A 24 -10.78 -5.82 29.27
CA LEU A 24 -10.03 -6.61 28.30
C LEU A 24 -9.42 -5.65 27.29
N LEU A 25 -8.18 -5.25 27.54
CA LEU A 25 -7.34 -4.69 26.50
C LEU A 25 -7.06 -5.82 25.50
N PHE A 26 -7.93 -5.98 24.50
CA PHE A 26 -7.54 -6.67 23.28
C PHE A 26 -6.50 -5.77 22.61
N LEU A 27 -5.22 -5.97 22.95
CA LEU A 27 -4.12 -5.56 22.09
C LEU A 27 -4.27 -6.43 20.84
N GLY A 28 -5.17 -6.00 19.95
CA GLY A 28 -5.49 -6.69 18.72
C GLY A 28 -4.18 -6.94 17.99
N LEU A 29 -3.99 -8.18 17.57
CA LEU A 29 -3.01 -8.54 16.56
C LEU A 29 -3.37 -7.72 15.31
N LEU A 30 -2.90 -6.47 15.24
CA LEU A 30 -2.96 -5.68 14.02
C LEU A 30 -2.22 -6.55 13.00
N PRO A 31 -2.87 -7.03 11.93
CA PRO A 31 -2.16 -7.73 10.89
C PRO A 31 -1.08 -6.76 10.42
N LEU A 32 0.19 -7.14 10.63
CA LEU A 32 1.29 -6.43 9.99
C LEU A 32 0.99 -6.49 8.50
N PRO A 33 1.02 -5.36 7.76
CA PRO A 33 0.85 -5.39 6.32
C PRO A 33 1.89 -6.37 5.78
N SER A 34 1.41 -7.51 5.33
CA SER A 34 2.25 -8.51 4.70
C SER A 34 2.35 -8.10 3.25
N ALA A 35 3.57 -7.86 2.77
CA ALA A 35 3.82 -7.70 1.35
C ALA A 35 3.67 -9.03 0.58
N ALA A 36 3.11 -10.09 1.21
CA ALA A 36 2.80 -11.35 0.55
C ALA A 36 1.83 -11.10 -0.62
N GLY A 37 2.37 -11.13 -1.84
CA GLY A 37 1.65 -10.86 -3.08
C GLY A 37 2.14 -9.63 -3.84
N LEU A 38 3.00 -8.79 -3.25
CA LEU A 38 3.63 -7.70 -4.00
C LEU A 38 4.80 -8.24 -4.83
N LYS A 39 4.79 -7.98 -6.13
CA LYS A 39 5.79 -8.44 -7.09
C LYS A 39 6.34 -7.29 -7.90
N ILE A 40 7.57 -7.44 -8.38
CA ILE A 40 8.06 -6.67 -9.53
C ILE A 40 7.39 -7.28 -10.78
N ASN A 41 6.61 -6.47 -11.49
CA ASN A 41 5.92 -6.88 -12.71
C ASN A 41 6.76 -6.57 -13.96
N GLU A 42 7.28 -5.34 -14.04
CA GLU A 42 8.08 -4.88 -15.16
C GLU A 42 9.25 -4.03 -14.67
N VAL A 43 10.36 -4.12 -15.39
CA VAL A 43 11.53 -3.25 -15.23
C VAL A 43 11.91 -2.73 -16.61
N TYR A 44 11.78 -1.43 -16.82
CA TYR A 44 12.22 -0.77 -18.03
C TYR A 44 13.49 0.01 -17.72
N PHE A 45 14.64 -0.62 -17.95
CA PHE A 45 15.95 -0.11 -17.58
C PHE A 45 16.78 0.35 -18.79
N HIS A 46 16.46 -0.14 -20.00
CA HIS A 46 17.18 0.20 -21.22
C HIS A 46 16.31 1.06 -22.13
N THR A 47 16.55 2.37 -22.07
CA THR A 47 15.81 3.38 -22.82
C THR A 47 16.53 3.74 -24.11
N GLU A 48 15.76 4.02 -25.17
CA GLU A 48 16.31 4.59 -26.41
C GLU A 48 16.45 6.11 -26.25
N GLY A 49 17.68 6.63 -26.25
CA GLY A 49 17.95 8.08 -26.22
C GLY A 49 18.88 8.54 -25.08
N PRO A 50 19.19 9.84 -25.01
CA PRO A 50 20.30 10.33 -24.21
C PRO A 50 20.08 10.39 -22.69
N GLN A 51 18.89 10.10 -22.13
CA GLN A 51 18.73 10.13 -20.66
C GLN A 51 17.72 9.10 -20.16
N GLU A 52 18.13 8.51 -19.04
CA GLU A 52 17.48 7.51 -18.18
C GLU A 52 16.10 7.94 -17.61
N ALA A 53 15.58 9.11 -17.99
CA ALA A 53 14.33 9.68 -17.46
C ALA A 53 13.12 8.75 -17.65
N ASN A 54 13.09 7.98 -18.74
CA ASN A 54 11.99 7.05 -19.02
C ASN A 54 12.10 5.73 -18.26
N GLN A 55 13.12 5.50 -17.44
CA GLN A 55 13.28 4.26 -16.71
C GLN A 55 12.21 4.12 -15.62
N TYR A 56 11.71 2.91 -15.44
CA TYR A 56 10.76 2.63 -14.38
C TYR A 56 10.82 1.19 -13.87
N VAL A 57 10.30 1.01 -12.65
CA VAL A 57 9.93 -0.29 -12.09
C VAL A 57 8.43 -0.26 -11.82
N GLU A 58 7.72 -1.28 -12.31
CA GLU A 58 6.32 -1.49 -11.99
C GLU A 58 6.16 -2.59 -10.95
N LEU A 59 5.39 -2.31 -9.90
CA LEU A 59 4.98 -3.31 -8.92
C LEU A 59 3.52 -3.71 -9.15
N TYR A 60 3.22 -4.98 -8.93
CA TYR A 60 1.88 -5.54 -9.02
C TYR A 60 1.53 -6.27 -7.73
N ASN A 61 0.33 -6.02 -7.21
CA ASN A 61 -0.21 -6.78 -6.09
C ASN A 61 -1.07 -7.94 -6.60
N GLU A 62 -0.46 -9.14 -6.69
CA GLU A 62 -1.19 -10.38 -7.01
C GLU A 62 -1.90 -11.00 -5.80
N GLY A 63 -1.73 -10.42 -4.61
CA GLY A 63 -2.31 -10.90 -3.38
C GLY A 63 -3.81 -10.65 -3.31
N THR A 64 -4.40 -11.08 -2.20
CA THR A 64 -5.84 -10.88 -1.91
C THR A 64 -6.10 -9.75 -0.93
N ASN A 65 -5.05 -9.10 -0.41
CA ASN A 65 -5.12 -7.99 0.55
C ASN A 65 -4.41 -6.76 -0.01
N THR A 66 -4.82 -5.57 0.42
CA THR A 66 -4.09 -4.33 0.15
C THR A 66 -2.71 -4.36 0.80
N VAL A 67 -1.68 -3.99 0.03
CA VAL A 67 -0.32 -3.80 0.53
C VAL A 67 -0.04 -2.30 0.60
N TYR A 68 0.50 -1.83 1.72
CA TYR A 68 0.93 -0.44 1.87
C TYR A 68 2.43 -0.36 1.61
N LEU A 69 2.85 0.52 0.70
CA LEU A 69 4.24 0.67 0.30
C LEU A 69 5.06 1.49 1.31
N ASP A 70 4.39 2.19 2.22
CA ASP A 70 4.99 3.06 3.22
C ASP A 70 6.22 2.43 3.89
N GLY A 71 7.37 3.06 3.69
CA GLY A 71 8.62 2.64 4.29
C GLY A 71 9.28 1.40 3.67
N LEU A 72 8.68 0.75 2.65
CA LEU A 72 9.36 -0.27 1.84
C LEU A 72 10.57 0.34 1.12
N ILE A 73 11.55 -0.52 0.84
CA ILE A 73 12.80 -0.13 0.17
C ILE A 73 12.89 -0.87 -1.17
N LEU A 74 13.04 -0.10 -2.24
CA LEU A 74 13.42 -0.59 -3.57
C LEU A 74 14.91 -0.32 -3.75
N THR A 75 15.65 -1.33 -4.18
CA THR A 75 17.10 -1.26 -4.30
C THR A 75 17.60 -2.20 -5.39
N ASP A 76 18.76 -1.89 -5.97
CA ASP A 76 19.47 -2.76 -6.90
C ASP A 76 20.80 -3.24 -6.30
N GLU A 77 21.38 -4.25 -6.95
CA GLU A 77 22.70 -4.77 -6.62
C GLU A 77 23.53 -4.79 -7.89
N ALA A 78 24.74 -4.23 -7.82
CA ALA A 78 25.64 -4.12 -8.96
C ALA A 78 27.00 -4.75 -8.67
N GLY A 79 27.04 -6.09 -8.51
CA GLY A 79 28.24 -6.94 -8.45
C GLY A 79 29.29 -6.65 -7.35
N THR A 80 29.21 -5.48 -6.72
CA THR A 80 30.11 -4.94 -5.69
C THR A 80 29.32 -4.42 -4.49
N GLY A 81 27.99 -4.51 -4.52
CA GLY A 81 27.12 -4.05 -3.45
C GLY A 81 25.84 -3.37 -3.95
N ILE A 82 25.13 -2.77 -2.99
CA ILE A 82 23.91 -1.99 -3.21
C ILE A 82 24.30 -0.61 -3.78
N GLU A 83 23.69 -0.18 -4.89
CA GLU A 83 23.94 1.14 -5.48
C GLU A 83 22.80 2.11 -5.20
N GLY A 84 21.63 1.87 -5.81
CA GLY A 84 20.42 2.67 -5.68
C GLY A 84 19.58 2.23 -4.50
N ILE A 85 19.19 3.17 -3.63
CA ILE A 85 18.24 2.93 -2.53
C ILE A 85 17.13 3.98 -2.63
N PHE A 86 15.91 3.50 -2.89
CA PHE A 86 14.71 4.30 -2.79
C PHE A 86 13.83 3.77 -1.66
N ARG A 87 13.39 4.66 -0.77
CA ARG A 87 12.45 4.32 0.28
C ARG A 87 11.16 5.09 0.04
N PHE A 88 10.04 4.35 -0.03
CA PHE A 88 8.74 4.98 -0.12
C PHE A 88 8.48 5.85 1.12
N PRO A 89 8.01 7.10 0.94
CA PRO A 89 7.60 7.93 2.05
C PRO A 89 6.31 7.37 2.69
N GLY A 90 5.82 8.04 3.73
CA GLY A 90 4.54 7.74 4.35
C GLY A 90 4.63 7.36 5.83
N SER A 91 3.46 7.34 6.44
CA SER A 91 3.22 7.15 7.87
C SER A 91 2.58 5.80 8.20
N GLY A 92 2.32 4.97 7.18
CA GLY A 92 1.89 3.58 7.30
C GLY A 92 0.66 3.23 6.46
N THR A 93 -0.06 4.22 5.94
CA THR A 93 -1.28 4.00 5.14
C THR A 93 -1.39 4.90 3.91
N ASP A 94 -0.33 5.62 3.55
CA ASP A 94 -0.39 6.69 2.56
C ASP A 94 -0.29 6.17 1.11
N TYR A 95 0.33 5.00 0.91
CA TYR A 95 0.55 4.39 -0.41
C TYR A 95 -0.05 2.99 -0.50
N PRO A 96 -1.39 2.85 -0.52
CA PRO A 96 -2.05 1.56 -0.71
C PRO A 96 -1.95 1.08 -2.17
N VAL A 97 -1.75 -0.23 -2.34
CA VAL A 97 -1.90 -0.95 -3.61
C VAL A 97 -2.91 -2.06 -3.38
N ALA A 98 -4.12 -1.93 -3.93
CA ALA A 98 -5.18 -2.93 -3.75
C ALA A 98 -4.88 -4.22 -4.56
N PRO A 99 -5.57 -5.34 -4.25
CA PRO A 99 -5.47 -6.56 -5.04
C PRO A 99 -5.74 -6.31 -6.53
N GLY A 100 -4.84 -6.76 -7.39
CA GLY A 100 -4.96 -6.59 -8.83
C GLY A 100 -4.50 -5.23 -9.35
N GLU A 101 -3.97 -4.34 -8.51
CA GLU A 101 -3.47 -3.03 -8.92
C GLU A 101 -1.97 -3.01 -9.21
N PHE A 102 -1.59 -2.04 -10.04
CA PHE A 102 -0.22 -1.74 -10.44
C PHE A 102 0.19 -0.37 -9.93
N VAL A 103 1.47 -0.22 -9.62
CA VAL A 103 2.10 1.06 -9.29
C VAL A 103 3.41 1.19 -10.05
N VAL A 104 3.63 2.34 -10.67
CA VAL A 104 4.85 2.64 -11.43
C VAL A 104 5.72 3.59 -10.64
N ILE A 105 6.98 3.23 -10.50
CA ILE A 105 8.03 4.06 -9.90
C ILE A 105 8.96 4.44 -11.05
N ALA A 106 8.80 5.67 -11.54
CA ALA A 106 9.60 6.22 -12.64
C ALA A 106 10.75 7.08 -12.11
N ALA A 107 11.86 7.10 -12.84
CA ALA A 107 12.99 7.98 -12.57
C ALA A 107 12.60 9.46 -12.75
N ASP A 108 11.77 9.74 -13.75
CA ASP A 108 11.11 11.03 -13.98
C ASP A 108 9.65 10.76 -14.44
N ALA A 109 8.69 11.47 -13.87
CA ALA A 109 7.26 11.28 -14.13
C ALA A 109 6.56 12.54 -14.66
N ASP A 110 7.34 13.57 -15.02
CA ASP A 110 6.85 14.85 -15.54
C ASP A 110 6.54 14.85 -17.05
#